data_AF-A0A961Z7Y0-F1
#
_entry.id   AF-A0A961Z7Y0-F1
#
_cell.length_a   1.000
_cell.length_b   1.000
_cell.length_c   1.000
_cell.angle_alpha   90.00
_cell.angle_beta   90.00
_cell.angle_gamma   90.00
#
_symmetry.space_group_name_H-M   'P 1'
#
loop_
_entity.id
_entity.type
_entity.pdbx_description
1 polymer ?
#
loop_
_entity_poly.entity_id
_entity_poly.type
_entity_poly.pdbx_seq_one_letter_code
_entity_poly.pdbx_strand_id
1 'polypeptide(L)'
;NFYTDDELQLVVERGARVLGAPMKPDGAREIARRSRGTPRIAGRLLRRVRDFAAVDGAAAITAKVADRALQMLEVDSEGLDALDHRYLACIMDNYDGGPVGIETLSAALSEPRDALEEIVEPYLLQKGFIGRTPRGRVMTLKAYRHLGRSGPARQALPQAELFEDPDVLDGISDTRASGASGNDQPSKRA
;
A
#
# COMPACT_ATOMS: atom_id res chain seq x y z
N ASN A 1 -1.37 4.39 -17.31
CA ASN A 1 -2.09 3.14 -17.60
C ASN A 1 -1.06 2.02 -17.54
N PHE A 2 -1.22 1.08 -16.62
CA PHE A 2 -0.27 -0.05 -16.46
C PHE A 2 -0.67 -1.16 -17.41
N TYR A 3 0.31 -1.87 -17.95
CA TYR A 3 0.07 -3.06 -18.76
C TYR A 3 -0.39 -4.20 -17.87
N THR A 4 -1.25 -5.04 -18.40
CA THR A 4 -1.65 -6.30 -17.78
C THR A 4 -0.51 -7.33 -17.85
N ASP A 5 -0.55 -8.33 -16.97
CA ASP A 5 0.42 -9.42 -16.97
C ASP A 5 0.44 -10.17 -18.32
N ASP A 6 -0.72 -10.32 -18.97
CA ASP A 6 -0.84 -11.01 -20.26
C ASP A 6 -0.23 -10.17 -21.40
N GLU A 7 -0.45 -8.86 -21.41
CA GLU A 7 0.21 -7.96 -22.37
C GLU A 7 1.73 -7.95 -22.17
N LEU A 8 2.18 -7.93 -20.91
CA LEU A 8 3.61 -8.00 -20.59
C LEU A 8 4.22 -9.34 -20.96
N GLN A 9 3.49 -10.45 -20.81
CA GLN A 9 3.96 -11.76 -21.26
C GLN A 9 4.28 -11.71 -22.76
N LEU A 10 3.40 -11.14 -23.58
CA LEU A 10 3.65 -10.98 -25.03
C LEU A 10 4.88 -10.12 -25.32
N VAL A 11 5.10 -9.05 -24.53
CA VAL A 11 6.29 -8.21 -24.64
C VAL A 11 7.56 -9.01 -24.32
N VAL A 12 7.53 -9.80 -23.24
CA VAL A 12 8.66 -10.64 -22.83
C VAL A 12 8.96 -11.73 -23.86
N GLU A 13 7.95 -12.42 -24.37
CA GLU A 13 8.11 -13.46 -25.40
C GLU A 13 8.71 -12.91 -26.68
N ARG A 14 8.23 -11.74 -27.15
CA ARG A 14 8.81 -11.05 -28.31
C ARG A 14 10.25 -10.64 -28.04
N GLY A 15 10.52 -10.07 -26.87
CA GLY A 15 11.87 -9.69 -26.46
C GLY A 15 12.83 -10.89 -26.43
N ALA A 16 12.38 -12.03 -25.91
CA ALA A 16 13.18 -13.24 -25.81
C ALA A 16 13.59 -13.75 -27.19
N ARG A 17 12.64 -13.72 -28.15
CA ARG A 17 12.91 -14.06 -29.56
C ARG A 17 13.96 -13.15 -30.18
N VAL A 18 13.86 -11.84 -29.97
CA VAL A 18 14.84 -10.86 -30.50
C VAL A 18 16.22 -11.07 -29.90
N LEU A 19 16.30 -11.47 -28.62
CA LEU A 19 17.56 -11.71 -27.92
C LEU A 19 18.13 -13.12 -28.14
N GLY A 20 17.45 -13.97 -28.92
CA GLY A 20 17.84 -15.37 -29.12
C GLY A 20 17.80 -16.20 -27.84
N ALA A 21 16.99 -15.82 -26.85
CA ALA A 21 16.87 -16.50 -25.58
C ALA A 21 15.78 -17.58 -25.65
N PRO A 22 16.12 -18.89 -25.59
CA PRO A 22 15.11 -19.94 -25.58
C PRO A 22 14.23 -19.79 -24.34
N MET A 23 12.91 -19.68 -24.54
CA MET A 23 11.97 -19.36 -23.47
C MET A 23 10.67 -20.15 -23.65
N LYS A 24 10.12 -20.63 -22.53
CA LYS A 24 8.79 -21.22 -22.48
C LYS A 24 7.75 -20.18 -22.01
N PRO A 25 6.46 -20.35 -22.34
CA PRO A 25 5.40 -19.40 -21.94
C PRO A 25 5.30 -19.18 -20.43
N ASP A 26 5.54 -20.23 -19.63
CA ASP A 26 5.55 -20.15 -18.16
C ASP A 26 6.69 -19.26 -17.63
N GLY A 27 7.87 -19.33 -18.24
CA GLY A 27 9.00 -18.44 -17.92
C GLY A 27 8.74 -16.98 -18.28
N ALA A 28 8.10 -16.73 -19.43
CA ALA A 28 7.70 -15.39 -19.82
C ALA A 28 6.68 -14.78 -18.85
N ARG A 29 5.68 -15.58 -18.45
CA ARG A 29 4.65 -15.19 -17.49
C ARG A 29 5.24 -14.85 -16.12
N GLU A 30 6.24 -15.61 -15.67
CA GLU A 30 6.91 -15.35 -14.39
C GLU A 30 7.62 -13.98 -14.38
N ILE A 31 8.33 -13.66 -15.47
CA ILE A 31 8.97 -12.33 -15.62
C ILE A 31 7.89 -11.24 -15.69
N ALA A 32 6.83 -11.45 -16.46
CA ALA A 32 5.76 -10.48 -16.65
C ALA A 32 5.08 -10.08 -15.33
N ARG A 33 4.71 -11.07 -14.50
CA ARG A 33 4.08 -10.83 -13.18
C ARG A 33 4.93 -9.95 -12.26
N ARG A 34 6.25 -10.09 -12.33
CA ARG A 34 7.21 -9.32 -11.52
C ARG A 34 7.65 -7.99 -12.15
N SER A 35 7.05 -7.60 -13.29
CA SER A 35 7.47 -6.42 -14.07
C SER A 35 6.70 -5.13 -13.74
N ARG A 36 5.89 -5.13 -12.67
CA ARG A 36 5.16 -3.94 -12.18
C ARG A 36 4.32 -3.23 -13.25
N GLY A 37 3.67 -3.98 -14.14
CA GLY A 37 2.85 -3.39 -15.21
C GLY A 37 3.63 -2.53 -16.21
N THR A 38 4.96 -2.63 -16.24
CA THR A 38 5.85 -1.71 -16.97
C THR A 38 6.72 -2.46 -18.00
N PRO A 39 6.53 -2.24 -19.32
CA PRO A 39 7.31 -2.91 -20.37
C PRO A 39 8.83 -2.70 -20.25
N ARG A 40 9.25 -1.52 -19.78
CA ARG A 40 10.67 -1.20 -19.57
C ARG A 40 11.31 -2.09 -18.49
N ILE A 41 10.57 -2.36 -17.41
CA ILE A 41 11.01 -3.26 -16.34
C ILE A 41 11.04 -4.70 -16.86
N ALA A 42 10.00 -5.13 -17.58
CA ALA A 42 9.96 -6.45 -18.21
C ALA A 42 11.16 -6.73 -19.12
N GLY A 43 11.50 -5.77 -19.99
CA GLY A 43 12.67 -5.89 -20.85
C GLY A 43 14.00 -5.91 -20.08
N ARG A 44 14.10 -5.15 -18.97
CA ARG A 44 15.28 -5.16 -18.10
C ARG A 44 15.45 -6.50 -17.39
N LEU A 45 14.37 -7.03 -16.81
CA LEU A 45 14.36 -8.32 -16.14
C LEU A 45 14.69 -9.45 -17.11
N LEU A 46 14.08 -9.47 -18.29
CA LEU A 46 14.36 -10.45 -19.33
C LEU A 46 15.85 -10.55 -19.65
N ARG A 47 16.55 -9.41 -19.85
CA ARG A 47 17.99 -9.42 -20.13
C ARG A 47 18.78 -10.07 -19.00
N ARG A 48 18.49 -9.71 -17.75
CA ARG A 48 19.19 -10.28 -16.58
C ARG A 48 18.87 -11.77 -16.40
N VAL A 49 17.63 -12.19 -16.59
CA VAL A 49 17.22 -13.61 -16.51
C VAL A 49 17.86 -14.43 -17.62
N ARG A 50 17.99 -13.88 -18.84
CA ARG A 50 18.74 -14.52 -19.92
C ARG A 50 20.20 -14.69 -19.55
N ASP A 51 20.84 -13.64 -19.04
CA ASP A 51 22.26 -13.70 -18.65
C ASP A 51 22.49 -14.76 -17.57
N PHE A 52 21.57 -14.85 -16.60
CA PHE A 52 21.55 -15.92 -15.61
C PHE A 52 21.39 -17.31 -16.25
N ALA A 53 20.39 -17.50 -17.13
CA ALA A 53 20.10 -18.78 -17.76
C ALA A 53 21.26 -19.29 -18.63
N ALA A 54 21.99 -18.37 -19.27
CA ALA A 54 23.19 -18.69 -20.04
C ALA A 54 24.34 -19.22 -19.15
N VAL A 55 24.53 -18.64 -17.96
CA VAL A 55 25.54 -19.09 -16.99
C VAL A 55 25.12 -20.40 -16.30
N ASP A 56 23.82 -20.56 -15.99
CA ASP A 56 23.24 -21.76 -15.38
C ASP A 56 23.15 -22.95 -16.35
N GLY A 57 23.46 -22.76 -17.63
CA GLY A 57 23.43 -23.82 -18.65
C GLY A 57 22.02 -24.32 -18.97
N ALA A 58 20.99 -23.51 -18.71
CA ALA A 58 19.61 -23.90 -18.92
C ALA A 58 19.28 -23.94 -20.42
N ALA A 59 18.72 -25.06 -20.89
CA ALA A 59 18.31 -25.21 -22.28
C ALA A 59 17.19 -24.23 -22.70
N ALA A 60 16.34 -23.83 -21.74
CA ALA A 60 15.33 -22.79 -21.93
C ALA A 60 14.92 -22.14 -20.60
N ILE A 61 14.49 -20.89 -20.67
CA ILE A 61 13.93 -20.12 -19.54
C ILE A 61 12.52 -20.64 -19.27
N THR A 62 12.38 -21.40 -18.19
CA THR A 62 11.10 -21.88 -17.63
C THR A 62 10.72 -21.04 -16.41
N ALA A 63 9.53 -21.24 -15.85
CA ALA A 63 9.14 -20.55 -14.62
C ALA A 63 10.15 -20.77 -13.48
N LYS A 64 10.71 -21.98 -13.33
CA LYS A 64 11.70 -22.29 -12.30
C LYS A 64 13.04 -21.58 -12.52
N VAL A 65 13.48 -21.45 -13.77
CA VAL A 65 14.72 -20.74 -14.11
C VAL A 65 14.53 -19.24 -13.89
N ALA A 66 13.39 -18.70 -14.33
CA ALA A 66 13.04 -17.30 -14.13
C ALA A 66 12.91 -16.95 -12.64
N ASP A 67 12.23 -17.78 -11.84
CA ASP A 67 12.09 -17.59 -10.40
C ASP A 67 13.45 -17.57 -9.68
N ARG A 68 14.31 -18.57 -9.91
CA ARG A 68 15.67 -18.58 -9.34
C ARG A 68 16.47 -17.34 -9.74
N ALA A 69 16.43 -16.97 -11.02
CA ALA A 69 17.10 -15.78 -11.50
C ALA A 69 16.59 -14.53 -10.78
N LEU A 70 15.27 -14.33 -10.73
CA LEU A 70 14.63 -13.16 -10.15
C LEU A 70 14.89 -13.06 -8.64
N GLN A 71 14.88 -14.18 -7.91
CA GLN A 71 15.27 -14.21 -6.50
C GLN A 71 16.71 -13.74 -6.28
N MET A 72 17.66 -14.17 -7.13
CA MET A 72 19.05 -13.69 -7.07
C MET A 72 19.20 -12.20 -7.44
N LEU A 73 18.23 -11.65 -8.17
CA LEU A 73 18.15 -10.21 -8.44
C LEU A 73 17.42 -9.44 -7.34
N GLU A 74 17.09 -10.11 -6.24
CA GLU A 74 16.31 -9.58 -5.12
C GLU A 74 14.93 -9.06 -5.57
N VAL A 75 14.33 -9.75 -6.54
CA VAL A 75 12.97 -9.46 -7.04
C VAL A 75 12.02 -10.55 -6.55
N ASP A 76 11.13 -10.18 -5.62
CA ASP A 76 10.19 -11.10 -4.99
C ASP A 76 8.99 -11.49 -5.90
N SER A 77 8.11 -12.34 -5.38
CA SER A 77 6.91 -12.79 -6.11
C SER A 77 5.88 -11.69 -6.38
N GLU A 78 5.88 -10.61 -5.59
CA GLU A 78 5.03 -9.44 -5.82
C GLU A 78 5.69 -8.43 -6.77
N GLY A 79 6.93 -8.69 -7.22
CA GLY A 79 7.71 -7.82 -8.10
C GLY A 79 8.43 -6.69 -7.38
N LEU A 80 8.50 -6.71 -6.04
CA LEU A 80 9.29 -5.75 -5.27
C LEU A 80 10.78 -6.04 -5.47
N ASP A 81 11.57 -4.99 -5.62
CA ASP A 81 13.04 -5.10 -5.70
C ASP A 81 13.71 -4.80 -4.35
N ALA A 82 15.04 -4.92 -4.34
CA ALA A 82 15.89 -4.58 -3.21
C ALA A 82 15.58 -3.20 -2.58
N LEU A 83 15.32 -2.18 -3.40
CA LEU A 83 15.05 -0.83 -2.91
C LEU A 83 13.67 -0.75 -2.27
N ASP A 84 12.66 -1.40 -2.87
CA ASP A 84 11.32 -1.52 -2.28
C ASP A 84 11.37 -2.23 -0.92
N HIS A 85 12.12 -3.33 -0.82
CA HIS A 85 12.32 -4.05 0.44
C HIS A 85 13.01 -3.19 1.48
N ARG A 86 14.09 -2.47 1.12
CA ARG A 86 14.79 -1.53 2.01
C ARG A 86 13.86 -0.39 2.44
N TYR A 87 13.01 0.12 1.55
CA TYR A 87 12.05 1.16 1.87
C TYR A 87 11.03 0.69 2.91
N LEU A 88 10.41 -0.48 2.70
CA LEU A 88 9.45 -1.05 3.64
C LEU A 88 10.11 -1.42 4.97
N ALA A 89 11.31 -2.02 4.93
CA ALA A 89 12.06 -2.38 6.13
C ALA A 89 12.45 -1.13 6.93
N CYS A 90 12.87 -0.04 6.28
CA CYS A 90 13.20 1.22 6.95
C CYS A 90 12.00 1.78 7.72
N ILE A 91 10.81 1.82 7.11
CA ILE A 91 9.59 2.27 7.81
C ILE A 91 9.25 1.35 8.98
N MET A 92 9.41 0.04 8.81
CA MET A 92 9.11 -0.96 9.83
C MET A 92 10.06 -0.92 11.02
N ASP A 93 11.36 -0.97 10.76
CA ASP A 93 12.40 -1.18 11.76
C ASP A 93 12.76 0.11 12.51
N ASN A 94 12.71 1.25 11.83
CA ASN A 94 13.18 2.52 12.39
C ASN A 94 12.03 3.41 12.88
N TYR A 95 10.80 3.16 12.41
CA TYR A 95 9.65 4.04 12.67
C TYR A 95 8.39 3.27 13.06
N ASP A 96 8.50 2.00 13.45
CA ASP A 96 7.39 1.14 13.90
C ASP A 96 6.18 1.12 12.94
N GLY A 97 6.44 1.25 11.63
CA GLY A 97 5.40 1.32 10.61
C GLY A 97 4.90 2.71 10.25
N GLY A 98 5.48 3.78 10.79
CA GLY A 98 5.20 5.18 10.49
C GLY A 98 4.26 5.87 11.49
N PRO A 99 3.86 7.14 11.25
CA PRO A 99 4.08 7.94 10.04
C PRO A 99 5.49 8.53 9.94
N VAL A 100 6.08 8.47 8.74
CA VAL A 100 7.43 9.02 8.47
C VAL A 100 7.44 9.94 7.25
N GLY A 101 8.18 11.06 7.35
CA GLY A 101 8.34 12.02 6.26
C GLY A 101 9.22 11.48 5.13
N ILE A 102 9.00 11.96 3.90
CA ILE A 102 9.81 11.54 2.76
C ILE A 102 11.26 11.98 2.86
N GLU A 103 11.52 13.17 3.40
CA GLU A 103 12.87 13.67 3.63
C GLU A 103 13.64 12.77 4.60
N THR A 104 12.95 12.26 5.63
CA THR A 104 13.50 11.33 6.60
C THR A 104 13.82 9.97 5.97
N LEU A 105 12.94 9.45 5.10
CA LEU A 105 13.21 8.21 4.36
C LEU A 105 14.34 8.36 3.35
N SER A 106 14.37 9.48 2.62
CA SER A 106 15.44 9.86 1.71
C SER A 106 16.79 9.84 2.41
N ALA A 107 16.90 10.52 3.57
CA ALA A 107 18.10 10.54 4.38
C ALA A 107 18.50 9.14 4.91
N ALA A 108 17.54 8.37 5.42
CA ALA A 108 17.80 7.04 5.98
C ALA A 108 18.23 6.01 4.92
N LEU A 109 17.70 6.12 3.70
CA LEU A 109 18.01 5.19 2.60
C LEU A 109 19.22 5.63 1.77
N SER A 110 19.66 6.89 1.92
CA SER A 110 20.64 7.55 1.06
C SER A 110 20.21 7.57 -0.41
N GLU A 111 18.92 7.78 -0.64
CA GLU A 111 18.30 7.81 -1.97
C GLU A 111 17.61 9.15 -2.19
N PRO A 112 17.68 9.75 -3.39
CA PRO A 112 17.04 11.03 -3.63
C PRO A 112 15.52 10.91 -3.49
N ARG A 113 14.92 11.94 -2.89
CA ARG A 113 13.46 12.03 -2.68
C ARG A 113 12.67 11.73 -3.95
N ASP A 114 13.06 12.32 -5.08
CA ASP A 114 12.36 12.15 -6.36
C ASP A 114 12.35 10.69 -6.80
N ALA A 115 13.43 9.94 -6.58
CA ALA A 115 13.45 8.51 -6.89
C ALA A 115 12.46 7.74 -6.02
N LEU A 116 12.34 8.06 -4.73
CA LEU A 116 11.37 7.41 -3.86
C LEU A 116 9.92 7.74 -4.28
N GLU A 117 9.61 9.02 -4.53
CA GLU A 117 8.24 9.45 -4.84
C GLU A 117 7.78 9.05 -6.26
N GLU A 118 8.68 9.05 -7.23
CA GLU A 118 8.35 8.81 -8.64
C GLU A 118 8.57 7.36 -9.09
N ILE A 119 9.46 6.61 -8.44
CA ILE A 119 9.84 5.25 -8.88
C ILE A 119 9.31 4.19 -7.92
N VAL A 120 9.48 4.38 -6.62
CA VAL A 120 9.18 3.36 -5.58
C VAL A 120 7.72 3.45 -5.14
N GLU A 121 7.30 4.61 -4.65
CA GLU A 121 5.99 4.81 -4.03
C GLU A 121 4.80 4.47 -4.94
N PRO A 122 4.79 4.77 -6.26
CA PRO A 122 3.62 4.50 -7.10
C PRO A 122 3.20 3.03 -7.08
N TYR A 123 4.16 2.11 -7.13
CA TYR A 123 3.87 0.68 -7.12
C TYR A 123 3.46 0.20 -5.72
N LEU A 124 4.17 0.64 -4.68
CA LEU A 124 3.86 0.27 -3.30
C LEU A 124 2.47 0.76 -2.87
N LEU A 125 2.07 1.96 -3.29
CA LEU A 125 0.72 2.52 -3.06
C LEU A 125 -0.33 1.73 -3.82
N GLN A 126 -0.10 1.47 -5.11
CA GLN A 126 -1.04 0.72 -5.95
C GLN A 126 -1.28 -0.70 -5.42
N LYS A 127 -0.23 -1.37 -4.96
CA LYS A 127 -0.31 -2.72 -4.37
C LYS A 127 -0.78 -2.71 -2.91
N GLY A 128 -0.96 -1.52 -2.31
CA GLY A 128 -1.45 -1.34 -0.96
C GLY A 128 -0.46 -1.76 0.12
N PHE A 129 0.84 -1.66 -0.11
CA PHE A 129 1.88 -1.90 0.89
C PHE A 129 2.07 -0.70 1.82
N ILE A 130 1.88 0.51 1.30
CA ILE A 130 1.98 1.76 2.06
C ILE A 130 0.73 2.62 1.86
N GLY A 131 0.49 3.53 2.80
CA GLY A 131 -0.50 4.59 2.70
C GLY A 131 0.15 5.97 2.87
N ARG A 132 -0.39 6.99 2.20
CA ARG A 132 0.00 8.40 2.39
C ARG A 132 -0.97 9.06 3.37
N THR A 133 -0.42 9.72 4.38
CA THR A 133 -1.16 10.56 5.35
C THR A 133 -0.56 11.96 5.37
N PRO A 134 -1.27 12.98 5.87
CA PRO A 134 -0.70 14.32 6.05
C PRO A 134 0.56 14.34 6.94
N ARG A 135 0.70 13.36 7.83
CA ARG A 135 1.84 13.22 8.76
C ARG A 135 3.01 12.45 8.16
N GLY A 136 2.84 11.79 7.02
CA GLY A 136 3.86 10.94 6.40
C GLY A 136 3.34 9.63 5.84
N ARG A 137 4.25 8.72 5.54
CA ARG A 137 3.98 7.39 5.00
C ARG A 137 3.79 6.40 6.13
N VAL A 138 2.79 5.53 5.98
CA VAL A 138 2.47 4.47 6.94
C VAL A 138 2.45 3.13 6.23
N MET A 139 2.89 2.07 6.90
CA MET A 139 2.79 0.71 6.38
C MET A 139 1.39 0.15 6.59
N THR A 140 0.91 -0.60 5.62
CA THR A 140 -0.34 -1.35 5.78
C THR A 140 -0.07 -2.72 6.38
N LEU A 141 -1.12 -3.38 6.87
CA LEU A 141 -1.05 -4.76 7.33
C LEU A 141 -0.55 -5.74 6.25
N LYS A 142 -0.76 -5.42 4.96
CA LYS A 142 -0.23 -6.21 3.84
C LYS A 142 1.30 -6.21 3.87
N ALA A 143 1.93 -5.07 4.07
CA ALA A 143 3.39 -4.98 4.15
C ALA A 143 3.96 -5.70 5.37
N TYR A 144 3.29 -5.61 6.52
CA TYR A 144 3.66 -6.40 7.70
C TYR A 144 3.69 -7.91 7.40
N ARG A 145 2.60 -8.44 6.84
CA ARG A 145 2.49 -9.86 6.48
C ARG A 145 3.54 -10.27 5.45
N HIS A 146 3.81 -9.41 4.48
CA HIS A 146 4.78 -9.66 3.42
C HIS A 146 6.21 -9.76 3.94
N LEU A 147 6.58 -8.91 4.91
CA LEU A 147 7.87 -8.98 5.59
C LEU A 147 7.91 -10.04 6.71
N GLY A 148 6.88 -10.89 6.83
CA GLY A 148 6.82 -11.97 7.81
C GLY A 148 6.62 -11.50 9.25
N ARG A 149 6.09 -10.30 9.48
CA ARG A 149 5.89 -9.72 10.82
C ARG A 149 4.42 -9.59 11.19
N SER A 150 4.14 -9.70 12.49
CA SER A 150 2.83 -9.35 13.05
C SER A 150 2.68 -7.84 13.06
N GLY A 151 1.72 -7.32 12.30
CA GLY A 151 1.37 -5.91 12.33
C GLY A 151 0.67 -5.52 13.64
N PRO A 152 0.59 -4.21 13.94
CA PRO A 152 -0.18 -3.74 15.08
C PRO A 152 -1.61 -4.29 14.95
N ALA A 153 -2.10 -4.93 16.01
CA ALA A 153 -3.49 -5.32 16.10
C ALA A 153 -4.31 -4.05 15.81
N ARG A 154 -5.29 -4.14 14.91
CA ARG A 154 -6.21 -3.02 14.66
C ARG A 154 -6.76 -2.64 16.03
N GLN A 155 -6.29 -1.53 16.59
CA GLN A 155 -6.90 -0.95 17.78
C GLN A 155 -8.33 -0.69 17.31
N ALA A 156 -9.27 -1.50 17.80
CA ALA A 156 -10.65 -1.08 17.79
C ALA A 156 -10.59 0.30 18.45
N LEU A 157 -10.92 1.35 17.71
CA LEU A 157 -11.20 2.63 18.34
C LEU A 157 -12.10 2.27 19.52
N PRO A 158 -11.74 2.62 20.78
CA PRO A 158 -12.74 2.63 21.81
C PRO A 158 -13.86 3.44 21.20
N GLN A 159 -14.99 2.77 20.94
CA GLN A 159 -16.20 3.46 20.53
C GLN A 159 -16.42 4.41 21.70
N ALA A 160 -16.00 5.67 21.50
CA ALA A 160 -16.04 6.64 22.56
C ALA A 160 -17.47 6.59 23.07
N GLU A 161 -17.63 6.30 24.35
CA GLU A 161 -18.85 6.50 25.13
C GLU A 161 -19.15 8.00 25.12
N LEU A 162 -19.44 8.55 23.94
CA LEU A 162 -19.46 9.98 23.67
C LEU A 162 -20.86 10.55 23.89
N PHE A 163 -21.82 9.74 24.35
CA PHE A 163 -23.16 10.19 24.73
C PHE A 163 -23.76 9.27 25.79
N GLU A 164 -23.31 9.39 27.03
CA GLU A 164 -24.09 9.00 28.21
C GLU A 164 -24.05 10.11 29.27
N ASP A 165 -24.49 11.31 28.91
CA ASP A 165 -24.98 12.28 29.90
C ASP A 165 -26.52 12.34 29.80
N PRO A 166 -27.27 11.63 30.65
CA PRO A 166 -28.73 11.74 30.71
C PRO A 166 -29.22 13.07 31.29
N ASP A 167 -28.34 13.92 31.84
CA ASP A 167 -28.73 15.07 32.68
C ASP A 167 -28.94 16.40 31.93
N VAL A 168 -28.95 16.42 30.60
CA VAL A 168 -29.20 17.67 29.82
C VAL A 168 -30.67 17.81 29.37
N LEU A 169 -31.57 16.89 29.73
CA LEU A 169 -32.98 16.91 29.30
C LEU A 169 -33.99 17.44 30.32
N ASP A 170 -33.59 17.87 31.53
CA ASP A 170 -34.55 18.31 32.56
C ASP A 170 -34.87 19.83 32.54
N GLY A 171 -34.44 20.55 31.51
CA GLY A 171 -34.58 22.02 31.45
C GLY A 171 -35.72 22.57 30.58
N ILE A 172 -36.47 21.74 29.84
CA ILE A 172 -37.41 22.23 28.81
C ILE A 172 -38.77 21.53 28.86
N SER A 173 -39.39 21.45 30.03
CA SER A 173 -40.83 21.13 30.11
C SER A 173 -41.49 21.70 31.37
N ASP A 174 -41.73 23.01 31.39
CA ASP A 174 -42.95 23.52 32.04
C ASP A 174 -43.24 24.97 31.66
N THR A 175 -43.87 25.18 30.51
CA THR A 175 -44.66 26.40 30.25
C THR A 175 -45.61 26.17 29.09
N ARG A 176 -46.81 25.65 29.42
CA ARG A 176 -48.12 25.66 28.69
C ARG A 176 -48.87 24.40 29.13
N ALA A 177 -50.10 24.41 29.61
CA ALA A 177 -51.13 25.43 29.75
C ALA A 177 -52.31 24.82 30.55
N SER A 178 -53.03 25.64 31.31
CA SER A 178 -54.51 25.61 31.51
C SER A 178 -54.82 26.41 32.77
N GLY A 179 -55.72 27.39 32.85
CA GLY A 179 -56.84 27.75 31.99
C GLY A 179 -58.03 28.06 32.91
N ALA A 180 -58.75 29.15 32.60
CA ALA A 180 -60.13 29.48 32.97
C ALA A 180 -60.45 30.26 34.29
N SER A 181 -60.96 31.47 34.04
CA SER A 181 -62.21 32.08 34.55
C SER A 181 -62.39 32.48 36.03
N GLY A 182 -62.73 33.78 36.20
CA GLY A 182 -64.00 34.13 36.83
C GLY A 182 -63.96 35.06 38.05
N ASN A 183 -63.91 36.37 37.79
CA ASN A 183 -64.73 37.45 38.38
C ASN A 183 -64.97 37.51 39.91
N ASP A 184 -64.48 38.56 40.58
CA ASP A 184 -65.35 39.41 41.43
C ASP A 184 -64.70 40.78 41.75
N GLN A 185 -65.51 41.84 41.62
CA GLN A 185 -65.28 43.19 42.20
C GLN A 185 -65.81 43.17 43.66
N PRO A 186 -65.51 44.11 44.59
CA PRO A 186 -65.53 45.56 44.35
C PRO A 186 -64.60 46.47 45.22
N SER A 187 -64.44 47.71 44.70
CA SER A 187 -64.41 49.03 45.37
C SER A 187 -63.66 49.30 46.70
N LYS A 188 -62.91 50.42 46.64
CA LYS A 188 -62.87 51.60 47.54
C LYS A 188 -61.83 51.71 48.69
N ARG A 189 -61.19 52.89 48.63
CA ARG A 189 -60.63 53.77 49.70
C ARG A 189 -59.26 53.36 50.26
N ALA A 190 -58.32 54.28 50.50
CA ALA A 190 -58.38 55.72 50.74
C ALA A 190 -57.23 56.47 50.04
#